data_AF-A0AAU7K0A2-F1
#
_entry.id   AF-A0AAU7K0A2-F1
#
_cell.length_a   1.000
_cell.length_b   1.000
_cell.length_c   1.000
_cell.angle_alpha   90.00
_cell.angle_beta   90.00
_cell.angle_gamma   90.00
#
_symmetry.space_group_name_H-M   'P 1'
#
loop_
_entity.id
_entity.type
_entity.pdbx_description
1 polymer ?
#
loop_
_entity_poly.entity_id
_entity_poly.type
_entity_poly.pdbx_seq_one_letter_code
_entity_poly.pdbx_strand_id
1 'polypeptide(L)'
;MFKSVFSFEGRIRRTEYALSRIICLIFVGIIAAAAEGESEAFGILMLIPLYILIAQSAKRCHDRGNSGWWMLIPFYGFILFFGPGDYGPNEYGDNPKGEGNDLYYGTDFDSQLSTVPVTASQHPGVEDQGN
;
A
#
# COMPACT_ATOMS: atom_id res chain seq x y z
N MET A 1 5.80 2.81 8.21
CA MET A 1 4.56 3.61 8.26
C MET A 1 4.68 4.97 7.56
N PHE A 2 5.86 5.43 7.14
CA PHE A 2 6.00 6.48 6.10
C PHE A 2 7.28 6.18 5.34
N LYS A 3 7.20 5.40 4.26
CA LYS A 3 8.40 5.02 3.49
C LYS A 3 8.83 6.14 2.54
N SER A 4 7.87 6.84 1.94
CA SER A 4 8.12 7.84 0.90
C SER A 4 7.00 8.90 0.86
N VAL A 5 7.13 9.96 1.66
CA VAL A 5 6.10 11.02 1.77
C VAL A 5 6.07 11.93 0.53
N PHE A 6 7.21 12.08 -0.14
CA PHE A 6 7.36 12.92 -1.33
C PHE A 6 7.26 12.17 -2.65
N SER A 7 7.03 10.85 -2.62
CA SER A 7 6.87 10.06 -3.85
C SER A 7 5.40 9.80 -4.13
N PHE A 8 5.07 9.76 -5.43
CA PHE A 8 3.78 9.29 -5.94
C PHE A 8 3.71 7.76 -6.05
N GLU A 9 4.87 7.09 -5.95
CA GLU A 9 4.97 5.65 -6.13
C GLU A 9 4.55 4.87 -4.90
N GLY A 10 3.92 3.72 -5.14
CA GLY A 10 3.51 2.78 -4.12
C GLY A 10 2.09 3.00 -3.61
N ARG A 11 1.81 2.34 -2.48
CA ARG A 11 0.48 2.24 -1.87
C ARG A 11 0.51 2.65 -0.41
N ILE A 12 -0.51 3.37 0.03
CA ILE A 12 -0.67 3.75 1.44
C ILE A 12 -2.02 3.35 2.00
N ARG A 13 -2.04 3.03 3.30
CA ARG A 13 -3.25 2.65 4.04
C ARG A 13 -4.03 3.89 4.50
N ARG A 14 -5.29 3.68 4.90
CA ARG A 14 -6.14 4.72 5.50
C ARG A 14 -5.49 5.47 6.65
N THR A 15 -4.76 4.77 7.53
CA THR A 15 -4.10 5.38 8.70
C THR A 15 -3.00 6.34 8.29
N GLU A 16 -2.13 5.93 7.35
CA GLU A 16 -1.07 6.78 6.80
C GLU A 16 -1.69 7.99 6.09
N TYR A 17 -2.72 7.75 5.27
CA TYR A 17 -3.46 8.80 4.57
C TYR A 17 -4.09 9.84 5.52
N ALA A 18 -4.76 9.38 6.59
CA ALA A 18 -5.39 10.25 7.58
C ALA A 18 -4.34 11.04 8.38
N LEU A 19 -3.24 10.40 8.78
CA LEU A 19 -2.15 11.07 9.49
C LEU A 19 -1.48 12.14 8.60
N SER A 20 -1.22 11.86 7.32
CA SER A 20 -0.71 12.86 6.40
C SER A 20 -1.64 14.06 6.28
N ARG A 21 -2.96 13.83 6.20
CA ARG A 21 -3.95 14.92 6.18
C ARG A 21 -3.89 15.77 7.44
N ILE A 22 -3.83 15.14 8.63
CA ILE A 22 -3.75 15.85 9.92
C ILE A 22 -2.45 16.66 10.00
N ILE A 23 -1.31 16.08 9.64
CA ILE A 23 0.00 16.76 9.66
C ILE A 23 -0.02 17.95 8.70
N CYS A 24 -0.53 17.79 7.47
CA CYS A 24 -0.64 18.89 6.52
C CYS A 24 -1.58 19.99 7.02
N LEU A 25 -2.69 19.66 7.68
CA LEU A 25 -3.60 20.66 8.28
C LEU A 25 -2.90 21.49 9.37
N ILE A 26 -2.15 20.84 10.25
CA ILE A 26 -1.36 21.53 11.28
C ILE A 26 -0.31 22.44 10.62
N PHE A 27 0.39 21.94 9.60
CA PHE A 27 1.42 22.70 8.89
C PHE A 27 0.85 23.94 8.19
N VAL A 28 -0.33 23.82 7.56
CA VAL A 28 -1.06 24.95 6.98
C VAL A 28 -1.44 25.98 8.05
N GLY A 29 -1.90 25.53 9.23
CA GLY A 29 -2.21 26.42 10.34
C GLY A 29 -0.99 27.20 10.84
N ILE A 30 0.17 26.55 10.92
CA ILE A 30 1.43 27.20 11.30
C ILE A 30 1.85 28.24 10.27
N ILE A 31 1.82 27.89 8.97
CA ILE A 31 2.15 28.82 7.88
C ILE A 31 1.22 30.04 7.91
N ALA A 32 -0.10 29.82 8.10
CA ALA A 32 -1.07 30.89 8.17
C ALA A 32 -0.85 31.83 9.37
N ALA A 33 -0.51 31.27 10.53
CA ALA A 33 -0.21 32.07 11.72
C ALA A 33 1.09 32.89 11.57
N ALA A 34 2.12 32.31 10.93
CA ALA A 34 3.42 32.95 10.75
C ALA A 34 3.45 34.01 9.63
N ALA A 35 2.49 33.97 8.68
CA ALA A 35 2.53 34.84 7.52
C ALA A 35 2.15 36.30 7.81
N GLU A 36 1.43 36.60 8.90
CA GLU A 36 1.08 37.97 9.36
C GLU A 36 0.64 38.99 8.27
N GLY A 37 0.11 38.53 7.12
CA GLY A 37 -0.32 39.39 5.99
C GLY A 37 0.59 39.39 4.74
N GLU A 38 1.74 38.70 4.78
CA GLU A 38 2.66 38.52 3.65
C GLU A 38 2.12 37.50 2.63
N SER A 39 1.38 38.00 1.62
CA SER A 39 0.66 37.15 0.67
C SER A 39 1.54 36.31 -0.26
N GLU A 40 2.72 36.81 -0.64
CA GLU A 40 3.61 36.14 -1.59
C GLU A 40 4.32 34.94 -0.95
N ALA A 41 4.93 35.14 0.23
CA ALA A 41 5.58 34.08 0.98
C ALA A 41 4.59 33.00 1.40
N PHE A 42 3.38 33.39 1.82
CA PHE A 42 2.32 32.46 2.15
C PHE A 42 1.97 31.53 0.97
N GLY A 43 1.78 32.09 -0.24
CA GLY A 43 1.44 31.31 -1.43
C GLY A 43 2.51 30.28 -1.79
N ILE A 44 3.79 30.64 -1.72
CA ILE A 44 4.90 29.73 -2.01
C ILE A 44 5.00 28.62 -0.96
N LEU A 45 4.91 28.96 0.33
CA LEU A 45 5.00 27.99 1.42
C LEU A 45 3.86 26.97 1.38
N MET A 46 2.67 27.36 0.89
CA MET A 46 1.52 26.48 0.74
C MET A 46 1.71 25.38 -0.32
N LEU A 47 2.68 25.51 -1.23
CA LEU A 47 2.98 24.47 -2.22
C LEU A 47 3.50 23.18 -1.58
N ILE A 48 4.18 23.27 -0.42
CA ILE A 48 4.76 22.12 0.28
C ILE A 48 3.65 21.17 0.79
N PRO A 49 2.71 21.60 1.66
CA PRO A 49 1.63 20.71 2.11
C PRO A 49 0.72 20.29 0.95
N LEU A 50 0.52 21.15 -0.06
CA LEU A 50 -0.26 20.79 -1.25
C LEU A 50 0.38 19.60 -1.99
N TYR A 51 1.68 19.66 -2.27
CA TYR A 51 2.40 18.58 -2.94
C TYR A 51 2.28 17.26 -2.17
N ILE A 52 2.49 17.30 -0.84
CA ILE A 52 2.36 16.11 0.01
C ILE A 52 0.94 15.56 -0.05
N LEU A 53 -0.10 16.39 0.04
CA LEU A 53 -1.50 15.96 -0.03
C LEU A 53 -1.84 15.27 -1.36
N ILE A 54 -1.32 15.78 -2.48
CA ILE A 54 -1.52 15.17 -3.80
C ILE A 54 -0.77 13.84 -3.88
N ALA A 55 0.50 13.79 -3.47
CA ALA A 55 1.31 12.56 -3.47
C ALA A 55 0.66 11.45 -2.63
N GLN A 56 0.20 11.77 -1.42
CA GLN A 56 -0.46 10.79 -0.56
C GLN A 56 -1.84 10.38 -1.11
N SER A 57 -2.60 11.31 -1.71
CA SER A 57 -3.88 10.96 -2.33
C SER A 57 -3.72 10.06 -3.55
N ALA A 58 -2.67 10.27 -4.36
CA ALA A 58 -2.33 9.38 -5.47
C ALA A 58 -2.05 7.96 -4.97
N LYS A 59 -1.16 7.80 -3.99
CA LYS A 59 -0.86 6.49 -3.38
C LYS A 59 -2.07 5.82 -2.72
N ARG A 60 -3.06 6.60 -2.25
CA ARG A 60 -4.32 6.06 -1.72
C ARG A 60 -5.27 5.60 -2.83
N CYS A 61 -5.25 6.26 -3.99
CA CYS A 61 -5.93 5.78 -5.20
C CYS A 61 -5.28 4.48 -5.70
N HIS A 62 -3.95 4.45 -5.76
CA HIS A 62 -3.14 3.29 -6.13
C HIS A 62 -3.44 2.07 -5.24
N ASP A 63 -3.65 2.28 -3.94
CA ASP A 63 -4.02 1.19 -3.03
C ASP A 63 -5.35 0.53 -3.40
N ARG A 64 -6.19 1.16 -4.22
CA ARG A 64 -7.47 0.64 -4.72
C ARG A 64 -7.42 0.29 -6.22
N GLY A 65 -6.23 0.17 -6.80
CA GLY A 65 -6.06 -0.17 -8.22
C GLY A 65 -6.51 0.92 -9.19
N ASN A 66 -6.63 2.17 -8.71
CA ASN A 66 -7.03 3.30 -9.52
C ASN A 66 -5.82 4.20 -9.79
N SER A 67 -5.79 4.86 -10.95
CA SER A 67 -4.79 5.89 -11.23
C SER A 67 -4.91 7.05 -10.23
N GLY A 68 -3.79 7.73 -9.95
CA GLY A 68 -3.77 8.85 -9.00
C GLY A 68 -4.79 9.96 -9.30
N TRP A 69 -5.17 10.14 -10.56
CA TRP A 69 -6.12 11.17 -11.01
C TRP A 69 -7.54 10.99 -10.46
N TRP A 70 -7.91 9.81 -9.98
CA TRP A 70 -9.23 9.58 -9.38
C TRP A 70 -9.50 10.47 -8.17
N MET A 71 -8.46 11.00 -7.52
CA MET A 71 -8.63 11.96 -6.42
C MET A 71 -9.40 13.23 -6.83
N LEU A 72 -9.44 13.56 -8.13
CA LEU A 72 -10.15 14.72 -8.66
C LEU A 72 -11.66 14.48 -8.84
N ILE A 73 -12.10 13.23 -8.80
CA ILE A 73 -13.52 12.90 -8.93
C ILE A 73 -14.25 13.46 -7.68
N PRO A 74 -15.31 14.27 -7.86
CA PRO A 74 -16.07 14.80 -6.73
C PRO A 74 -16.50 13.70 -5.76
N PHE A 75 -16.35 13.96 -4.46
CA PHE A 75 -16.69 13.04 -3.37
C PHE A 75 -15.87 11.74 -3.28
N TYR A 76 -14.98 11.45 -4.23
CA TYR A 76 -14.13 10.25 -4.17
C TYR A 76 -13.22 10.22 -2.93
N GLY A 77 -12.92 11.39 -2.37
CA GLY A 77 -12.25 11.50 -1.07
C GLY A 77 -12.91 10.68 0.04
N PHE A 78 -14.23 10.53 0.07
CA PHE A 78 -14.90 9.67 1.06
C PHE A 78 -14.55 8.20 0.87
N ILE A 79 -14.47 7.74 -0.39
CA ILE A 79 -14.03 6.39 -0.71
C ILE A 79 -12.57 6.18 -0.29
N LEU A 80 -11.70 7.18 -0.49
CA LEU A 80 -10.31 7.13 -0.04
C LEU A 80 -10.18 7.04 1.49
N PHE A 81 -11.05 7.73 2.23
CA PHE A 81 -11.07 7.74 3.69
C PHE A 81 -11.60 6.45 4.31
N PHE A 82 -12.70 5.90 3.78
CA PHE A 82 -13.41 4.80 4.43
C PHE A 82 -13.25 3.45 3.72
N GLY A 83 -13.04 3.47 2.41
CA GLY A 83 -12.97 2.26 1.60
C GLY A 83 -11.73 1.39 1.88
N PRO A 84 -11.82 0.06 1.69
CA PRO A 84 -10.66 -0.84 1.74
C PRO A 84 -9.69 -0.62 0.57
N GLY A 85 -8.45 -1.07 0.70
CA GLY A 85 -7.56 -1.24 -0.46
C GLY A 85 -7.83 -2.56 -1.18
N ASP A 86 -7.19 -2.74 -2.32
CA ASP A 86 -7.14 -4.01 -3.04
C ASP A 86 -6.43 -5.08 -2.21
N TYR A 87 -6.92 -6.31 -2.34
CA TYR A 87 -6.29 -7.49 -1.76
C TYR A 87 -5.10 -7.93 -2.63
N GLY A 88 -4.02 -8.39 -1.99
CA GLY A 88 -2.78 -8.78 -2.66
C GLY A 88 -2.05 -7.62 -3.37
N PRO A 89 -0.99 -7.95 -4.13
CA PRO A 89 -0.27 -6.99 -4.95
C PRO A 89 -1.11 -6.47 -6.12
N ASN A 90 -0.86 -5.23 -6.55
CA ASN A 90 -1.42 -4.68 -7.79
C ASN A 90 -0.32 -3.96 -8.59
N GLU A 91 -0.65 -3.27 -9.68
CA GLU A 91 0.33 -2.59 -10.55
C GLU A 91 1.20 -1.55 -9.82
N TYR A 92 0.72 -1.04 -8.67
CA TYR A 92 1.42 -0.06 -7.83
C TYR A 92 2.20 -0.71 -6.69
N GLY A 93 2.30 -2.04 -6.66
CA GLY A 93 3.10 -2.82 -5.74
C GLY A 93 2.30 -3.61 -4.70
N ASP A 94 3.04 -4.15 -3.73
CA ASP A 94 2.55 -5.03 -2.67
C ASP A 94 1.45 -4.41 -1.82
N ASN A 95 0.55 -5.26 -1.29
CA ASN A 95 -0.42 -4.82 -0.31
C ASN A 95 0.30 -4.24 0.91
N PRO A 96 0.06 -2.98 1.29
CA PRO A 96 0.72 -2.35 2.43
C PRO A 96 0.29 -2.95 3.78
N LYS A 97 -0.69 -3.85 3.79
CA LYS A 97 -1.05 -4.68 4.94
C LYS A 97 -0.37 -6.05 4.98
N GLY A 98 0.26 -6.48 3.88
CA GLY A 98 0.74 -7.85 3.71
C GLY A 98 -0.33 -8.87 3.29
N GLU A 99 -1.62 -8.51 3.32
CA GLU A 99 -2.73 -9.41 3.00
C GLU A 99 -2.68 -9.85 1.53
N GLY A 100 -2.43 -11.15 1.28
CA GLY A 100 -2.45 -11.76 -0.05
C GLY A 100 -1.16 -11.64 -0.86
N ASN A 101 -0.10 -11.04 -0.30
CA ASN A 101 1.19 -10.94 -0.99
C ASN A 101 1.87 -12.31 -1.13
N ASP A 102 1.75 -13.16 -0.10
CA ASP A 102 2.25 -14.52 -0.04
C ASP A 102 1.63 -15.46 -1.08
N LEU A 103 0.33 -15.31 -1.36
CA LEU A 103 -0.36 -16.08 -2.39
C LEU A 103 0.09 -15.69 -3.81
N TYR A 104 0.50 -14.43 -4.01
CA TYR A 104 0.97 -13.94 -5.30
C TYR A 104 2.39 -14.42 -5.60
N TYR A 105 3.26 -14.43 -4.60
CA TYR A 105 4.64 -14.91 -4.77
C TYR A 105 4.80 -16.42 -4.57
N GLY A 106 3.77 -17.11 -4.09
CA GLY A 106 3.86 -18.49 -3.64
C GLY A 106 4.71 -18.57 -2.38
N THR A 107 4.26 -19.21 -1.32
CA THR A 107 4.71 -20.59 -1.09
C THR A 107 5.87 -20.98 -2.01
N ASP A 108 7.12 -20.76 -1.57
CA ASP A 108 8.24 -21.59 -1.98
C ASP A 108 7.82 -23.03 -1.74
N PHE A 109 7.24 -23.66 -2.76
CA PHE A 109 6.82 -25.06 -2.74
C PHE A 109 8.00 -25.98 -2.38
N ASP A 110 9.22 -25.48 -2.56
CA ASP A 110 10.48 -26.14 -2.20
C ASP A 110 10.86 -26.06 -0.71
N SER A 111 10.32 -25.10 0.05
CA SER A 111 10.62 -24.97 1.50
C SER A 111 9.92 -26.02 2.38
N GLN A 112 8.85 -26.63 1.86
CA GLN A 112 8.05 -27.64 2.59
C GLN A 112 8.51 -29.08 2.28
N LEU A 113 9.13 -29.34 1.12
CA LEU A 113 9.64 -30.68 0.76
C LEU A 113 10.93 -31.09 1.49
N SER A 114 11.66 -30.13 2.08
CA SER A 114 12.87 -30.43 2.88
C SER A 114 12.57 -30.99 4.28
N THR A 115 11.33 -30.87 4.77
CA THR A 115 10.99 -31.25 6.16
C THR A 115 10.19 -32.54 6.27
N VAL A 116 9.76 -33.12 5.15
CA VAL A 116 9.17 -34.45 5.14
C VAL A 116 10.32 -35.45 5.03
N PRO A 117 10.64 -36.22 6.10
CA PRO A 117 11.59 -37.31 5.95
C PRO A 117 11.01 -38.27 4.91
N VAL A 118 11.74 -38.47 3.81
CA VAL A 118 11.51 -39.57 2.88
C VAL A 118 11.80 -40.85 3.66
N THR A 119 10.83 -41.33 4.43
CA THR A 119 10.86 -42.70 4.93
C THR A 119 10.66 -43.58 3.72
N ALA A 120 11.79 -44.07 3.20
CA ALA A 120 11.83 -45.18 2.26
C ALA A 120 11.12 -46.38 2.90
N SER A 121 9.83 -46.54 2.63
CA SER A 121 9.16 -47.82 2.89
C SER A 121 9.58 -48.76 1.77
N GLN A 122 10.46 -49.66 2.14
CA GLN A 122 10.96 -50.77 1.35
C GLN A 122 9.80 -51.48 0.64
N HIS A 123 10.03 -51.74 -0.65
CA HIS A 123 9.27 -52.67 -1.46
C HIS A 123 9.41 -54.09 -0.88
N PRO A 124 8.33 -54.78 -0.46
CA PRO A 124 8.34 -56.22 -0.34
C PRO A 124 7.90 -56.80 -1.69
N GLY A 125 8.67 -57.76 -2.21
CA GLY A 125 8.22 -58.60 -3.32
C GLY A 125 7.13 -59.56 -2.85
N VAL A 126 6.12 -59.77 -3.69
CA VAL A 126 5.17 -60.89 -3.65
C VAL A 126 4.82 -61.17 -5.12
N GLU A 127 5.57 -62.05 -5.77
CA GLU A 127 5.22 -63.45 -6.07
C GLU A 127 4.00 -63.60 -6.99
N ASP A 128 4.34 -63.94 -8.23
CA ASP A 128 3.52 -64.53 -9.28
C ASP A 128 2.87 -65.83 -8.80
N GLN A 129 1.53 -65.87 -8.77
CA GLN A 129 0.78 -67.12 -8.84
C GLN A 129 -0.39 -66.95 -9.80
N GLY A 130 -0.34 -67.72 -10.88
CA GLY A 130 -1.35 -67.74 -11.92
C GLY A 130 -2.66 -68.42 -11.53
N ASN A 131 -3.67 -68.10 -12.32
CA ASN A 131 -4.69 -69.02 -12.82
C ASN A 131 -5.33 -68.42 -14.08
#